data_AF-A0A7S0ZXV2-F1
#
_entry.id   AF-A0A7S0ZXV2-F1
#
_cell.length_a   1.000
_cell.length_b   1.000
_cell.length_c   1.000
_cell.angle_alpha   90.00
_cell.angle_beta   90.00
_cell.angle_gamma   90.00
#
_symmetry.space_group_name_H-M   'P 1'
#
loop_
_entity.id
_entity.type
_entity.pdbx_description
1 polymer ?
#
loop_
_entity_poly.entity_id
_entity_poly.type
_entity_poly.pdbx_seq_one_letter_code
_entity_poly.pdbx_strand_id
1 'polypeptide(L)'
;MPVSVQWSWADASAVSRANPFSESSVKDARSTVAELQKFAAKNINRSVLLHIVDTQTSRPIEVQRESVGEAILVLENRARVENCEAVLSGVKRELTDLWRGLVDVQTYARENEDPDTKSLLSVDSDKGTAVTEMMQFEAVKLKASASAMAEELQKALAEVPAEDMVADGPVIKGLLAEAAKTVEVAQQVIDANAKAHSAFRSESSGSFSFLVKKITG
;
A
#
# COMPACT_ATOMS: atom_id res chain seq x y z
N MET A 1 -0.08 9.56 8.71
CA MET A 1 1.15 10.37 8.88
C MET A 1 2.25 9.41 9.28
N PRO A 2 3.52 9.59 8.86
CA PRO A 2 4.57 8.68 9.27
C PRO A 2 4.73 8.71 10.79
N VAL A 3 4.95 7.54 11.38
CA VAL A 3 5.28 7.40 12.80
C VAL A 3 6.53 8.21 13.08
N SER A 4 6.49 8.91 14.20
CA SER A 4 7.45 9.93 14.56
C SER A 4 8.30 9.37 15.70
N VAL A 5 9.55 9.03 15.40
CA VAL A 5 10.50 8.48 16.37
C VAL A 5 11.42 9.59 16.84
N GLN A 6 11.58 9.67 18.15
CA GLN A 6 12.65 10.38 18.82
C GLN A 6 13.45 9.36 19.63
N TRP A 7 14.76 9.56 19.78
CA TRP A 7 15.57 8.71 20.65
C TRP A 7 16.40 9.53 21.62
N SER A 8 16.72 8.91 22.75
CA SER A 8 17.65 9.41 23.74
C SER A 8 18.53 8.29 24.30
N TRP A 9 19.62 8.61 24.98
CA TRP A 9 20.37 7.66 25.80
C TRP A 9 19.55 7.33 27.04
N ALA A 10 19.47 6.04 27.39
CA ALA A 10 18.74 5.62 28.59
C ALA A 10 19.48 5.96 29.90
N ASP A 11 20.79 6.23 29.82
CA ASP A 11 21.66 6.62 30.95
C ASP A 11 21.75 8.14 31.17
N ALA A 12 20.89 8.90 30.48
CA ALA A 12 20.81 10.35 30.50
C ALA A 12 20.97 10.96 31.91
N SER A 13 22.06 11.73 32.08
CA SER A 13 22.44 12.44 33.32
C SER A 13 21.42 13.53 33.71
N ALA A 14 21.61 14.20 34.86
CA ALA A 14 20.76 15.31 35.31
C ALA A 14 20.58 16.44 34.26
N VAL A 15 21.50 16.55 33.28
CA VAL A 15 21.43 17.51 32.16
C VAL A 15 20.36 17.12 31.12
N SER A 16 20.21 15.82 30.81
CA SER A 16 19.14 15.32 29.93
C SER A 16 17.76 15.39 30.60
N ARG A 17 17.69 15.36 31.95
CA ARG A 17 16.44 15.58 32.71
C ARG A 17 15.99 17.05 32.73
N ALA A 18 16.92 17.98 32.60
CA ALA A 18 16.64 19.42 32.61
C ALA A 18 16.20 19.96 31.25
N ASN A 19 16.43 19.21 30.17
CA ASN A 19 15.96 19.55 28.83
C ASN A 19 15.36 18.31 28.15
N PRO A 20 14.04 18.09 28.24
CA PRO A 20 13.37 17.00 27.52
C PRO A 20 13.50 17.10 25.97
N PHE A 21 14.14 18.17 25.46
CA PHE A 21 14.42 18.43 24.04
C PHE A 21 15.92 18.35 23.67
N SER A 22 16.80 17.80 24.52
CA SER A 22 18.24 17.75 24.23
C SER A 22 18.71 16.58 23.35
N GLU A 23 17.82 15.66 22.98
CA GLU A 23 18.16 14.45 22.22
C GLU A 23 17.21 14.32 21.00
N SER A 24 17.74 13.74 19.91
CA SER A 24 17.35 13.86 18.48
C SER A 24 16.00 14.49 18.14
N SER A 25 15.93 15.34 17.11
CA SER A 25 14.63 15.78 16.60
C SER A 25 13.79 14.59 16.12
N VAL A 26 12.47 14.70 16.26
CA VAL A 26 11.50 13.71 15.77
C VAL A 26 11.67 13.49 14.26
N LYS A 27 11.81 12.23 13.85
CA LYS A 27 12.07 11.80 12.46
C LYS A 27 11.35 10.49 12.16
N ASP A 28 11.28 10.13 10.88
CA ASP A 28 10.89 8.76 10.48
C ASP A 28 11.91 7.72 10.98
N ALA A 29 11.51 6.45 11.02
CA ALA A 29 12.36 5.39 11.56
C ALA A 29 13.67 5.24 10.79
N ARG A 30 13.66 5.40 9.45
CA ARG A 30 14.85 5.26 8.60
C ARG A 30 15.89 6.37 8.85
N SER A 31 15.42 7.60 9.00
CA SER A 31 16.23 8.77 9.36
C SER A 31 16.82 8.61 10.76
N THR A 32 16.06 7.98 11.67
CA THR A 32 16.52 7.67 13.04
C THR A 32 17.59 6.58 13.04
N VAL A 33 17.43 5.52 12.23
CA VAL A 33 18.47 4.49 12.00
C VAL A 33 19.76 5.14 11.51
N ALA A 34 19.68 5.98 10.47
CA ALA A 34 20.84 6.65 9.90
C ALA A 34 21.55 7.58 10.91
N GLU A 35 20.82 8.12 11.89
CA GLU A 35 21.39 8.89 12.98
C GLU A 35 22.10 7.99 14.00
N LEU A 36 21.43 6.96 14.52
CA LEU A 36 22.01 6.01 15.47
C LEU A 36 23.25 5.30 14.92
N GLN A 37 23.27 4.97 13.63
CA GLN A 37 24.43 4.39 12.95
C GLN A 37 25.68 5.28 13.02
N LYS A 38 25.53 6.61 13.06
CA LYS A 38 26.67 7.54 13.26
C LYS A 38 27.30 7.40 14.65
N PHE A 39 26.52 6.98 15.64
CA PHE A 39 26.95 6.81 17.02
C PHE A 39 27.35 5.37 17.34
N ALA A 40 26.92 4.40 16.54
CA ALA A 40 27.15 2.96 16.74
C ALA A 40 28.64 2.62 16.94
N ALA A 41 29.54 3.19 16.14
CA ALA A 41 30.97 2.87 16.22
C ALA A 41 31.63 3.14 17.59
N LYS A 42 31.09 4.08 18.39
CA LYS A 42 31.64 4.47 19.70
C LYS A 42 30.74 4.09 20.88
N ASN A 43 29.46 3.85 20.63
CA ASN A 43 28.44 3.68 21.67
C ASN A 43 27.59 2.43 21.45
N ILE A 44 28.06 1.41 20.72
CA ILE A 44 27.24 0.25 20.33
C ILE A 44 26.53 -0.41 21.52
N ASN A 45 27.19 -0.50 22.68
CA ASN A 45 26.66 -1.13 23.91
C ASN A 45 25.97 -0.14 24.86
N ARG A 46 25.76 1.11 24.45
CA ARG A 46 25.11 2.11 25.30
C ARG A 46 23.60 1.99 25.12
N SER A 47 22.88 2.00 26.24
CA SER A 47 21.43 1.84 26.26
C SER A 47 20.74 3.06 25.66
N VAL A 48 19.69 2.81 24.89
CA VAL A 48 18.90 3.79 24.13
C VAL A 48 17.44 3.70 24.55
N LEU A 49 16.78 4.83 24.69
CA LEU A 49 15.35 4.94 24.87
C LEU A 49 14.75 5.49 23.57
N LEU A 50 13.83 4.75 22.98
CA LEU A 50 13.06 5.17 21.82
C LEU A 50 11.70 5.70 22.28
N HIS A 51 11.38 6.92 21.90
CA HIS A 51 10.08 7.54 22.05
C HIS A 51 9.34 7.47 20.73
N ILE A 52 8.41 6.53 20.64
CA ILE A 52 7.67 6.28 19.41
C ILE A 52 6.30 6.93 19.55
N VAL A 53 6.05 7.97 18.76
CA VAL A 53 4.76 8.66 18.78
C VAL A 53 3.77 7.88 17.92
N ASP A 54 2.81 7.24 18.59
CA ASP A 54 1.67 6.63 17.93
C ASP A 54 0.76 7.73 17.35
N THR A 55 0.46 7.61 16.05
CA THR A 55 -0.35 8.60 15.33
C THR A 55 -1.83 8.57 15.71
N GLN A 56 -2.34 7.47 16.26
CA GLN A 56 -3.74 7.36 16.67
C GLN A 56 -3.98 7.94 18.06
N THR A 57 -3.09 7.64 19.01
CA THR A 57 -3.25 8.09 20.40
C THR A 57 -2.48 9.37 20.71
N SER A 58 -1.55 9.78 19.84
CA SER A 58 -0.58 10.87 20.08
C SER A 58 0.21 10.70 21.38
N ARG A 59 0.21 9.49 21.95
CA ARG A 59 0.95 9.18 23.18
C ARG A 59 2.30 8.57 22.80
N PRO A 60 3.41 9.05 23.37
CA PRO A 60 4.70 8.42 23.17
C PRO A 60 4.70 7.04 23.84
N ILE A 61 5.05 6.02 23.08
CA ILE A 61 5.36 4.69 23.58
C ILE A 61 6.87 4.66 23.80
N GLU A 62 7.27 4.39 25.04
CA GLU A 62 8.67 4.29 25.41
C GLU A 62 9.15 2.86 25.25
N VAL A 63 10.24 2.70 24.50
CA VAL A 63 10.85 1.42 24.17
C VAL A 63 12.33 1.50 24.50
N GLN A 64 12.73 0.89 25.62
CA GLN A 64 14.13 0.88 26.06
C GLN A 64 14.88 -0.29 25.45
N ARG A 65 16.13 -0.04 25.03
CA ARG A 65 17.07 -1.03 24.51
C ARG A 65 18.40 -0.97 25.22
N GLU A 66 19.00 -2.14 25.41
CA GLU A 66 20.27 -2.25 26.12
C GLU A 66 21.44 -1.77 25.27
N SER A 67 21.25 -1.72 23.95
CA SER A 67 22.28 -1.34 22.99
C SER A 67 21.73 -0.51 21.82
N VAL A 68 22.62 0.27 21.20
CA VAL A 68 22.34 0.95 19.91
C VAL A 68 22.03 -0.08 18.81
N GLY A 69 22.68 -1.25 18.86
CA GLY A 69 22.44 -2.32 17.90
C GLY A 69 21.00 -2.83 17.94
N GLU A 70 20.48 -3.10 19.14
CA GLU A 70 19.08 -3.49 19.31
C GLU A 70 18.10 -2.39 18.91
N ALA A 71 18.40 -1.14 19.28
CA ALA A 71 17.57 0.00 18.88
C ALA A 71 17.49 0.13 17.35
N ILE A 72 18.59 -0.10 16.63
CA ILE A 72 18.62 -0.11 15.17
C ILE A 72 17.73 -1.22 14.62
N LEU A 73 17.81 -2.45 15.13
CA LEU A 73 16.99 -3.57 14.63
C LEU A 73 15.48 -3.30 14.74
N VAL A 74 15.06 -2.70 15.85
CA VAL A 74 13.66 -2.31 16.08
C VAL A 74 13.22 -1.26 15.08
N LEU A 75 14.06 -0.24 14.85
CA LEU A 75 13.77 0.83 13.92
C LEU A 75 13.83 0.37 12.46
N GLU A 76 14.66 -0.61 12.12
CA GLU A 76 14.68 -1.23 10.79
C GLU A 76 13.38 -1.99 10.51
N ASN A 77 12.89 -2.76 11.50
CA ASN A 77 11.58 -3.39 11.40
C ASN A 77 10.46 -2.34 11.23
N ARG A 78 10.50 -1.27 12.03
CA ARG A 78 9.51 -0.18 11.94
C ARG A 78 9.59 0.56 10.60
N ALA A 79 10.77 0.83 10.07
CA ALA A 79 10.96 1.43 8.75
C ALA A 79 10.40 0.54 7.63
N ARG A 80 10.51 -0.79 7.75
CA ARG A 80 9.85 -1.73 6.83
C ARG A 80 8.33 -1.61 6.90
N VAL A 81 7.75 -1.49 8.09
CA VAL A 81 6.30 -1.31 8.28
C VAL A 81 5.82 0.02 7.70
N GLU A 82 6.54 1.12 7.95
CA GLU A 82 6.25 2.44 7.36
C GLU A 82 6.28 2.40 5.83
N ASN A 83 7.23 1.69 5.24
CA ASN A 83 7.30 1.51 3.80
C ASN A 83 6.10 0.71 3.27
N CYS A 84 5.68 -0.35 3.97
CA CYS A 84 4.49 -1.12 3.59
C CYS A 84 3.22 -0.25 3.63
N GLU A 85 3.05 0.58 4.65
CA GLU A 85 1.93 1.54 4.74
C GLU A 85 1.94 2.51 3.54
N ALA A 86 3.09 3.09 3.22
CA ALA A 86 3.21 4.05 2.12
C ALA A 86 2.87 3.42 0.77
N VAL A 87 3.40 2.22 0.49
CA VAL A 87 3.09 1.47 -0.74
C VAL A 87 1.60 1.12 -0.78
N LEU A 88 1.03 0.61 0.32
CA LEU A 88 -0.37 0.21 0.37
C LEU A 88 -1.32 1.39 0.15
N SER A 89 -0.99 2.55 0.71
CA SER A 89 -1.73 3.81 0.49
C SER A 89 -1.71 4.24 -0.98
N GLY A 90 -0.56 4.09 -1.66
CA GLY A 90 -0.44 4.29 -3.10
C GLY A 90 -1.31 3.32 -3.90
N VAL A 91 -1.21 2.02 -3.61
CA VAL A 91 -2.01 0.98 -4.26
C VAL A 91 -3.51 1.26 -4.13
N LYS A 92 -3.98 1.66 -2.95
CA LYS A 92 -5.39 1.99 -2.73
C LYS A 92 -5.88 3.17 -3.57
N ARG A 93 -5.05 4.20 -3.70
CA ARG A 93 -5.38 5.36 -4.53
C ARG A 93 -5.51 4.94 -5.99
N GLU A 94 -4.51 4.24 -6.51
CA GLU A 94 -4.51 3.76 -7.89
C GLU A 94 -5.68 2.80 -8.16
N LEU A 95 -6.01 1.92 -7.20
CA LEU A 95 -7.16 1.04 -7.29
C LEU A 95 -8.49 1.80 -7.36
N THR A 96 -8.60 2.89 -6.58
CA THR A 96 -9.79 3.75 -6.56
C THR A 96 -9.97 4.45 -7.90
N ASP A 97 -8.87 4.96 -8.47
CA ASP A 97 -8.89 5.63 -9.77
C ASP A 97 -9.22 4.63 -10.89
N LEU A 98 -8.67 3.41 -10.82
CA LEU A 98 -8.97 2.35 -11.78
C LEU A 98 -10.44 1.89 -11.68
N TRP A 99 -11.00 1.80 -10.47
CA TRP A 99 -12.41 1.49 -10.28
C TRP A 99 -13.32 2.58 -10.87
N ARG A 100 -12.98 3.87 -10.66
CA ARG A 100 -13.73 4.99 -11.27
C ARG A 100 -13.69 4.92 -12.80
N GLY A 101 -12.51 4.73 -13.38
CA GLY A 101 -12.39 4.60 -14.84
C GLY A 101 -13.21 3.42 -15.39
N LEU A 102 -13.31 2.32 -14.64
CA LEU A 102 -14.10 1.16 -15.07
C LEU A 102 -15.59 1.48 -15.08
N VAL A 103 -16.08 2.22 -14.08
CA VAL A 103 -17.47 2.70 -14.03
C VAL A 103 -17.76 3.64 -15.21
N ASP A 104 -16.83 4.53 -15.56
CA ASP A 104 -16.98 5.43 -16.70
C ASP A 104 -17.08 4.65 -18.02
N VAL A 105 -16.20 3.66 -18.22
CA VAL A 105 -16.23 2.76 -19.41
C VAL A 105 -17.53 1.97 -19.48
N GLN A 106 -18.02 1.45 -18.36
CA GLN A 106 -19.29 0.73 -18.30
C GLN A 106 -20.50 1.64 -18.55
N THR A 107 -20.45 2.89 -18.11
CA THR A 107 -21.50 3.88 -18.34
C THR A 107 -21.54 4.27 -19.81
N TYR A 108 -20.38 4.55 -20.40
CA TYR A 108 -20.25 4.81 -21.85
C TYR A 108 -20.81 3.65 -22.68
N ALA A 109 -20.48 2.40 -22.33
CA ALA A 109 -21.01 1.23 -23.05
C ALA A 109 -22.55 1.21 -23.05
N ARG A 110 -23.19 1.47 -21.90
CA ARG A 110 -24.66 1.48 -21.76
C ARG A 110 -25.33 2.62 -22.51
N GLU A 111 -24.77 3.82 -22.46
CA GLU A 111 -25.34 4.99 -23.16
C GLU A 111 -25.30 4.83 -24.69
N ASN A 112 -24.37 4.01 -25.20
CA ASN A 112 -24.19 3.76 -26.63
C ASN A 112 -24.83 2.45 -27.14
N GLU A 113 -25.59 1.73 -26.30
CA GLU A 113 -26.35 0.53 -26.72
C GLU A 113 -27.57 0.86 -27.61
N ASP A 114 -27.93 2.15 -27.74
CA ASP A 114 -29.07 2.62 -28.55
C ASP A 114 -28.89 2.28 -30.05
N PRO A 115 -29.85 1.57 -30.68
CA PRO A 115 -29.72 1.08 -32.06
C PRO A 115 -29.43 2.13 -33.14
N ASP A 116 -29.82 3.39 -32.96
CA ASP A 116 -29.58 4.45 -33.95
C ASP A 116 -28.11 4.94 -33.97
N THR A 117 -27.36 4.74 -32.87
CA THR A 117 -25.92 5.05 -32.76
C THR A 117 -25.01 3.88 -33.13
N LYS A 118 -25.52 2.64 -33.15
CA LYS A 118 -24.76 1.39 -33.38
C LYS A 118 -24.03 1.32 -34.73
N SER A 119 -24.55 1.96 -35.79
CA SER A 119 -23.95 1.88 -37.13
C SER A 119 -22.66 2.69 -37.29
N LEU A 120 -22.36 3.62 -36.39
CA LEU A 120 -21.16 4.49 -36.47
C LEU A 120 -19.99 4.00 -35.58
N LEU A 121 -20.22 3.02 -34.69
CA LEU A 121 -19.34 2.70 -33.57
C LEU A 121 -18.58 1.37 -33.68
N SER A 122 -18.66 0.63 -34.79
CA SER A 122 -17.91 -0.63 -34.97
C SER A 122 -16.38 -0.46 -34.93
N VAL A 123 -15.87 0.78 -35.01
CA VAL A 123 -14.45 1.15 -34.87
C VAL A 123 -14.06 1.41 -33.40
N ASP A 124 -15.03 1.58 -32.49
CA ASP A 124 -14.78 1.90 -31.07
C ASP A 124 -14.80 0.66 -30.15
N SER A 125 -15.29 -0.49 -30.61
CA SER A 125 -15.22 -1.77 -29.89
C SER A 125 -13.77 -2.20 -29.63
N ASP A 126 -12.86 -1.97 -30.57
CA ASP A 126 -11.43 -2.30 -30.43
C ASP A 126 -10.76 -1.39 -29.38
N LYS A 127 -11.20 -0.11 -29.28
CA LYS A 127 -10.70 0.81 -28.26
C LYS A 127 -11.21 0.44 -26.87
N GLY A 128 -12.48 0.06 -26.72
CA GLY A 128 -13.03 -0.43 -25.45
C GLY A 128 -12.35 -1.71 -24.97
N THR A 129 -12.02 -2.60 -25.91
CA THR A 129 -11.24 -3.82 -25.66
C THR A 129 -9.82 -3.49 -25.16
N ALA A 130 -9.11 -2.57 -25.84
CA ALA A 130 -7.76 -2.17 -25.44
C ALA A 130 -7.72 -1.47 -24.07
N VAL A 131 -8.70 -0.59 -23.78
CA VAL A 131 -8.80 0.09 -22.49
C VAL A 131 -9.06 -0.90 -21.36
N THR A 132 -10.00 -1.83 -21.53
CA THR A 132 -10.28 -2.87 -20.53
C THR A 132 -9.10 -3.82 -20.33
N GLU A 133 -8.36 -4.21 -21.38
CA GLU A 133 -7.13 -5.01 -21.26
C GLU A 133 -6.04 -4.29 -20.46
N MET A 134 -5.83 -2.99 -20.72
CA MET A 134 -4.86 -2.19 -19.96
C MET A 134 -5.26 -2.08 -18.49
N MET A 135 -6.53 -1.80 -18.20
CA MET A 135 -7.04 -1.73 -16.83
C MET A 135 -6.95 -3.08 -16.11
N GLN A 136 -7.07 -4.20 -16.85
CA GLN A 136 -6.96 -5.55 -16.29
C GLN A 136 -5.53 -5.79 -15.83
N PHE A 137 -4.57 -5.42 -16.67
CA PHE A 137 -3.15 -5.55 -16.40
C PHE A 137 -2.73 -4.72 -15.18
N GLU A 138 -3.17 -3.47 -15.10
CA GLU A 138 -2.87 -2.61 -13.95
C GLU A 138 -3.53 -3.12 -12.66
N ALA A 139 -4.78 -3.58 -12.71
CA ALA A 139 -5.44 -4.19 -11.54
C ALA A 139 -4.70 -5.45 -11.03
N VAL A 140 -4.16 -6.27 -11.93
CA VAL A 140 -3.33 -7.45 -11.57
C VAL A 140 -2.04 -7.03 -10.89
N LYS A 141 -1.35 -5.99 -11.38
CA LYS A 141 -0.15 -5.46 -10.71
C LYS A 141 -0.46 -4.94 -9.32
N LEU A 142 -1.51 -4.13 -9.19
CA LEU A 142 -1.94 -3.57 -7.90
C LEU A 142 -2.28 -4.67 -6.89
N LYS A 143 -2.95 -5.74 -7.35
CA LYS A 143 -3.20 -6.93 -6.54
C LYS A 143 -1.89 -7.58 -6.08
N ALA A 144 -0.94 -7.79 -7.00
CA ALA A 144 0.35 -8.39 -6.67
C ALA A 144 1.15 -7.54 -5.67
N SER A 145 1.13 -6.22 -5.82
CA SER A 145 1.75 -5.29 -4.86
C SER A 145 1.10 -5.37 -3.49
N ALA A 146 -0.23 -5.38 -3.40
CA ALA A 146 -0.93 -5.55 -2.13
C ALA A 146 -0.63 -6.91 -1.46
N SER A 147 -0.58 -8.00 -2.24
CA SER A 147 -0.19 -9.33 -1.74
C SER A 147 1.24 -9.34 -1.21
N ALA A 148 2.19 -8.75 -1.92
CA ALA A 148 3.58 -8.65 -1.47
C ALA A 148 3.70 -7.86 -0.16
N MET A 149 2.92 -6.78 0.01
CA MET A 149 2.89 -6.03 1.27
C MET A 149 2.29 -6.86 2.42
N ALA A 150 1.24 -7.65 2.16
CA ALA A 150 0.69 -8.55 3.16
C ALA A 150 1.72 -9.60 3.63
N GLU A 151 2.51 -10.17 2.70
CA GLU A 151 3.60 -11.10 3.03
C GLU A 151 4.72 -10.43 3.83
N GLU A 152 5.15 -9.23 3.43
CA GLU A 152 6.18 -8.48 4.17
C GLU A 152 5.71 -8.06 5.56
N LEU A 153 4.45 -7.66 5.72
CA LEU A 153 3.86 -7.37 7.03
C LEU A 153 3.74 -8.63 7.90
N GLN A 154 3.43 -9.79 7.31
CA GLN A 154 3.38 -11.06 8.04
C GLN A 154 4.77 -11.47 8.55
N LYS A 155 5.82 -11.28 7.73
CA LYS A 155 7.22 -11.48 8.16
C LYS A 155 7.59 -10.48 9.25
N ALA A 156 7.23 -9.21 9.08
CA ALA A 156 7.48 -8.17 10.07
C ALA A 156 6.87 -8.51 11.42
N LEU A 157 5.61 -8.96 11.45
CA LEU A 157 4.94 -9.36 12.68
C LEU A 157 5.63 -10.55 13.37
N ALA A 158 6.14 -11.51 12.60
CA ALA A 158 6.82 -12.70 13.14
C ALA A 158 8.20 -12.36 13.73
N GLU A 159 8.84 -11.30 13.24
CA GLU A 159 10.15 -10.83 13.70
C GLU A 159 10.07 -9.83 14.87
N VAL A 160 8.87 -9.37 15.25
CA VAL A 160 8.66 -8.47 16.40
C VAL A 160 8.91 -9.22 17.72
N PRO A 161 9.85 -8.78 18.56
CA PRO A 161 10.02 -9.30 19.91
C PRO A 161 8.76 -9.10 20.77
N ALA A 162 8.53 -10.00 21.73
CA ALA A 162 7.33 -9.92 22.59
C ALA A 162 7.19 -8.58 23.33
N GLU A 163 8.31 -7.97 23.71
CA GLU A 163 8.40 -6.67 24.38
C GLU A 163 7.93 -5.50 23.50
N ASP A 164 8.05 -5.65 22.18
CA ASP A 164 7.71 -4.64 21.18
C ASP A 164 6.34 -4.84 20.56
N MET A 165 5.73 -5.98 20.86
CA MET A 165 4.41 -6.34 20.36
C MET A 165 3.34 -5.31 20.77
N VAL A 166 3.53 -4.58 21.87
CA VAL A 166 2.62 -3.51 22.29
C VAL A 166 2.71 -2.29 21.36
N ALA A 167 3.92 -1.96 20.90
CA ALA A 167 4.17 -0.77 20.07
C ALA A 167 3.94 -1.04 18.57
N ASP A 168 4.35 -2.21 18.08
CA ASP A 168 4.34 -2.55 16.65
C ASP A 168 3.22 -3.52 16.28
N GLY A 169 2.83 -4.42 17.19
CA GLY A 169 1.88 -5.49 16.92
C GLY A 169 0.51 -5.00 16.41
N PRO A 170 -0.18 -4.07 17.10
CA PRO A 170 -1.47 -3.53 16.63
C PRO A 170 -1.37 -2.84 15.26
N VAL A 171 -0.29 -2.09 15.03
CA VAL A 171 -0.06 -1.36 13.77
C VAL A 171 0.10 -2.35 12.62
N ILE A 172 0.99 -3.33 12.78
CA ILE A 172 1.24 -4.35 11.74
C ILE A 172 -0.02 -5.18 11.48
N LYS A 173 -0.76 -5.58 12.51
CA LYS A 173 -2.03 -6.32 12.35
C LYS A 173 -3.08 -5.50 11.61
N GLY A 174 -3.19 -4.21 11.91
CA GLY A 174 -4.08 -3.28 11.21
C GLY A 174 -3.73 -3.18 9.73
N LEU A 175 -2.46 -2.94 9.42
CA LEU A 175 -1.95 -2.87 8.04
C LEU A 175 -2.10 -4.19 7.29
N LEU A 176 -1.94 -5.33 7.96
CA LEU A 176 -2.11 -6.65 7.36
C LEU A 176 -3.57 -6.91 6.97
N ALA A 177 -4.51 -6.57 7.86
CA ALA A 177 -5.94 -6.62 7.55
C ALA A 177 -6.30 -5.67 6.39
N GLU A 178 -5.67 -4.50 6.35
CA GLU A 178 -5.82 -3.52 5.30
C GLU A 178 -5.28 -4.01 3.94
N ALA A 179 -4.13 -4.67 3.94
CA ALA A 179 -3.52 -5.27 2.76
C ALA A 179 -4.40 -6.41 2.22
N ALA A 180 -4.88 -7.31 3.09
CA ALA A 180 -5.80 -8.38 2.70
C ALA A 180 -7.08 -7.83 2.06
N LYS A 181 -7.70 -6.82 2.67
CA LYS A 181 -8.87 -6.14 2.09
C LYS A 181 -8.54 -5.50 0.74
N THR A 182 -7.36 -4.92 0.58
CA THR A 182 -6.94 -4.31 -0.69
C THR A 182 -6.78 -5.35 -1.79
N VAL A 183 -6.27 -6.55 -1.47
CA VAL A 183 -6.21 -7.70 -2.39
C VAL A 183 -7.62 -8.14 -2.82
N GLU A 184 -8.57 -8.19 -1.89
CA GLU A 184 -9.97 -8.53 -2.20
C GLU A 184 -10.60 -7.51 -3.15
N VAL A 185 -10.46 -6.21 -2.87
CA VAL A 185 -11.00 -5.16 -3.75
C VAL A 185 -10.32 -5.23 -5.12
N ALA A 186 -9.01 -5.46 -5.18
CA ALA A 186 -8.31 -5.62 -6.46
C ALA A 186 -8.84 -6.81 -7.26
N GLN A 187 -9.16 -7.93 -6.60
CA GLN A 187 -9.81 -9.06 -7.27
C GLN A 187 -11.19 -8.68 -7.82
N GLN A 188 -12.00 -7.94 -7.04
CA GLN A 188 -13.31 -7.46 -7.52
C GLN A 188 -13.18 -6.57 -8.76
N VAL A 189 -12.15 -5.72 -8.82
CA VAL A 189 -11.86 -4.87 -9.98
C VAL A 189 -11.47 -5.71 -11.20
N ILE A 190 -10.62 -6.73 -11.01
CA ILE A 190 -10.23 -7.68 -12.06
C ILE A 190 -11.45 -8.42 -12.61
N ASP A 191 -12.35 -8.89 -11.74
CA ASP A 191 -13.56 -9.64 -12.15
C ASP A 191 -14.56 -8.74 -12.89
N ALA A 192 -14.77 -7.52 -12.39
CA ALA A 192 -15.65 -6.54 -13.01
C ALA A 192 -15.12 -6.11 -14.39
N ASN A 193 -13.81 -5.98 -14.53
CA ASN A 193 -13.18 -5.61 -15.79
C ASN A 193 -13.18 -6.75 -16.80
N ALA A 194 -12.97 -8.00 -16.38
CA ALA A 194 -13.12 -9.18 -17.24
C ALA A 194 -14.55 -9.29 -17.81
N LYS A 195 -15.56 -8.96 -16.98
CA LYS A 195 -16.95 -8.88 -17.43
C LYS A 195 -17.18 -7.77 -18.45
N ALA A 196 -16.63 -6.58 -18.23
CA ALA A 196 -16.72 -5.46 -19.19
C ALA A 196 -16.02 -5.80 -20.52
N HIS A 197 -14.82 -6.37 -20.46
CA HIS A 197 -14.06 -6.84 -21.61
C HIS A 197 -14.82 -7.87 -22.45
N SER A 198 -15.48 -8.83 -21.80
CA SER A 198 -16.30 -9.84 -22.48
C SER A 198 -17.48 -9.23 -23.22
N ALA A 199 -18.10 -8.17 -22.67
CA ALA A 199 -19.19 -7.45 -23.33
C ALA A 199 -18.71 -6.82 -24.65
N PHE A 200 -17.60 -6.08 -24.63
CA PHE A 200 -17.01 -5.49 -25.83
C PHE A 200 -16.64 -6.54 -26.90
N ARG A 201 -16.11 -7.71 -26.51
CA ARG A 201 -15.78 -8.79 -27.47
C ARG A 201 -17.02 -9.50 -28.04
N SER A 202 -18.09 -9.61 -27.27
CA SER A 202 -19.34 -10.22 -27.77
C SER A 202 -20.06 -9.33 -28.79
N GLU A 203 -19.87 -8.01 -28.71
CA GLU A 203 -20.44 -7.04 -29.66
C GLU A 203 -19.69 -7.02 -30.99
N SER A 204 -18.36 -7.16 -30.99
CA SER A 204 -17.55 -7.21 -32.22
C SER A 204 -17.79 -8.48 -33.06
N SER A 205 -18.10 -9.60 -32.41
CA SER A 205 -18.42 -10.87 -33.07
C SER A 205 -19.84 -10.92 -33.67
N GLY A 206 -20.77 -10.14 -33.14
CA GLY A 206 -22.12 -9.96 -33.72
C GLY A 206 -22.11 -9.29 -35.10
N SER A 207 -21.17 -8.37 -35.33
CA SER A 207 -21.06 -7.62 -36.60
C SER A 207 -20.61 -8.50 -37.78
N PHE A 208 -19.72 -9.47 -37.54
CA PHE A 208 -19.29 -10.41 -38.59
C PHE A 208 -20.41 -11.35 -39.04
N SER A 209 -21.30 -11.76 -38.14
CA SER A 209 -22.42 -12.66 -38.49
C SER A 209 -23.46 -11.97 -39.40
N PHE A 210 -23.68 -10.66 -39.24
CA PHE A 210 -24.57 -9.89 -40.09
C PHE A 210 -23.98 -9.66 -41.49
N LEU A 211 -22.67 -9.39 -41.59
CA LEU A 211 -22.00 -9.19 -42.88
C LEU A 211 -21.93 -10.48 -43.71
N VAL A 212 -21.69 -11.63 -43.07
CA VAL A 212 -21.68 -12.93 -43.77
C VAL A 212 -23.09 -13.29 -44.26
N LYS A 213 -24.13 -13.07 -43.45
CA LYS A 213 -25.53 -13.38 -43.82
C LYS A 213 -26.09 -12.49 -44.94
N LYS A 214 -25.51 -11.30 -45.16
CA LYS A 214 -25.89 -10.36 -46.23
C LYS A 214 -25.16 -10.62 -47.55
N ILE A 215 -24.07 -11.39 -47.53
CA ILE A 215 -23.30 -11.79 -48.71
C ILE A 215 -23.72 -13.19 -49.20
N THR A 216 -24.22 -14.05 -48.30
CA THR A 216 -24.63 -15.42 -48.63
C THR A 216 -26.15 -15.65 -48.66
N GLY A 217 -26.96 -14.59 -48.51
CA GLY A 217 -28.43 -14.61 -48.60
C GLY A 217 -28.93 -13.79 -49.77
#